data_AF-A0A194PMK8-F1
#
_entry.id   AF-A0A194PMK8-F1
#
_cell.length_a   1.000
_cell.length_b   1.000
_cell.length_c   1.000
_cell.angle_alpha   90.00
_cell.angle_beta   90.00
_cell.angle_gamma   90.00
#
_symmetry.space_group_name_H-M   'P 1'
#
loop_
_entity.id
_entity.type
_entity.pdbx_description
1 polymer ?
#
loop_
_entity_poly.entity_id
_entity_poly.type
_entity_poly.pdbx_seq_one_letter_code
_entity_poly.pdbx_strand_id
1 'polypeptide(L)'
;MLRGTSIGGKKALLSNLKVLLLEGSPSQKFELKQEYSNRVVALNQNTKSLMKSLQVWEHVEKMRLQPVRYMQVWDACSDALISFSSSDVLDDDVAYIVENDVLLNAIDKELKSSAVKNVEIVYGAKIAGYELPQSENSESIVKMSNGDIYKCQLLVSKIIEFII
;
A
#
# COMPACT_ATOMS: atom_id res chain seq x y z
N MET A 1 6.61 7.53 8.71
CA MET A 1 5.56 8.07 7.81
C MET A 1 5.29 7.11 6.65
N LEU A 2 4.60 5.96 6.85
CA LEU A 2 4.29 5.01 5.77
C LEU A 2 3.06 5.54 5.03
N ARG A 3 3.23 5.96 3.76
CA ARG A 3 2.13 6.44 2.93
C ARG A 3 1.26 5.24 2.58
N GLY A 4 -0.05 5.36 2.73
CA GLY A 4 -0.99 4.26 2.57
C GLY A 4 -1.85 4.47 1.34
N THR A 5 -1.39 3.99 0.19
CA THR A 5 -2.22 3.92 -1.02
C THR A 5 -2.93 2.57 -1.05
N SER A 6 -4.22 2.55 -0.74
CA SER A 6 -5.06 1.35 -0.84
C SER A 6 -5.51 1.16 -2.30
N ILE A 7 -5.24 0.00 -2.89
CA ILE A 7 -5.63 -0.34 -4.26
C ILE A 7 -6.68 -1.45 -4.18
N GLY A 8 -7.93 -1.05 -3.95
CA GLY A 8 -9.09 -1.94 -4.07
C GLY A 8 -9.78 -1.86 -5.43
N GLY A 9 -9.47 -0.86 -6.26
CA GLY A 9 -10.33 -0.42 -7.38
C GLY A 9 -10.59 -1.44 -8.50
N LYS A 10 -9.76 -2.48 -8.64
CA LYS A 10 -9.85 -3.44 -9.78
C LYS A 10 -10.59 -4.74 -9.48
N LYS A 11 -11.01 -4.98 -8.23
CA LYS A 11 -11.83 -6.15 -7.93
C LYS A 11 -13.25 -5.91 -8.46
N ALA A 12 -13.84 -6.86 -9.19
CA ALA A 12 -15.18 -6.71 -9.79
C ALA A 12 -16.28 -6.32 -8.78
N LEU A 13 -16.11 -6.66 -7.50
CA LEU A 13 -16.98 -6.24 -6.41
C LEU A 13 -16.90 -4.73 -6.07
N LEU A 14 -15.76 -4.10 -6.37
CA LEU A 14 -15.43 -2.73 -5.96
C LEU A 14 -15.46 -1.75 -7.14
N SER A 15 -15.52 -2.23 -8.38
CA SER A 15 -15.52 -1.38 -9.59
C SER A 15 -16.72 -0.44 -9.69
N ASN A 16 -17.84 -0.79 -9.04
CA ASN A 16 -19.05 0.02 -9.00
C ASN A 16 -19.04 1.06 -7.86
N LEU A 17 -18.06 0.99 -6.95
CA LEU A 17 -17.93 1.95 -5.86
C LEU A 17 -17.08 3.14 -6.32
N LYS A 18 -17.53 4.34 -5.97
CA LYS A 18 -16.71 5.56 -6.10
C LYS A 18 -15.85 5.69 -4.84
N VAL A 19 -14.54 5.75 -5.03
CA VAL A 19 -13.55 5.82 -3.96
C VAL A 19 -12.85 7.17 -4.02
N LEU A 20 -12.86 7.90 -2.91
CA LEU A 20 -12.07 9.11 -2.74
C LEU A 20 -10.89 8.79 -1.80
N LEU A 21 -9.67 8.92 -2.32
CA LEU A 21 -8.44 8.78 -1.55
C LEU A 21 -7.94 10.17 -1.14
N LEU A 22 -7.95 10.44 0.18
CA LEU A 22 -7.42 11.67 0.75
C LEU A 22 -5.98 11.44 1.22
N GLU A 23 -5.01 12.01 0.52
CA GLU A 23 -3.59 11.96 0.91
C GLU A 23 -3.16 13.31 1.50
N GLY A 24 -2.72 13.31 2.76
CA GLY A 24 -2.35 14.54 3.46
C GLY A 24 -1.09 15.21 2.92
N SER A 25 -0.21 14.46 2.24
CA SER A 25 0.99 14.98 1.59
C SER A 25 0.67 15.57 0.21
N PRO A 26 1.42 16.58 -0.27
CA PRO A 26 1.32 17.00 -1.66
C PRO A 26 1.75 15.85 -2.59
N SER A 27 1.27 15.89 -3.83
CA SER A 27 1.76 14.98 -4.87
C SER A 27 3.26 15.21 -5.07
N GLN A 28 4.05 14.15 -4.96
CA GLN A 28 5.49 14.21 -5.13
C GLN A 28 5.90 13.47 -6.39
N LYS A 29 6.81 14.07 -7.15
CA LYS A 29 7.48 13.37 -8.24
C LYS A 29 8.40 12.32 -7.64
N PHE A 30 8.23 11.08 -8.09
CA PHE A 30 9.16 10.02 -7.76
C PHE A 30 10.40 10.11 -8.65
N GLU A 31 11.56 9.95 -8.03
CA GLU A 31 12.84 9.81 -8.71
C GLU A 31 13.58 8.62 -8.09
N LEU A 32 14.03 7.70 -8.94
CA LEU A 32 14.82 6.56 -8.49
C LEU A 32 16.25 7.03 -8.27
N LYS A 33 16.65 7.15 -7.01
CA LYS A 33 18.03 7.50 -6.63
C LYS A 33 18.97 6.34 -6.86
N GLN A 34 20.24 6.64 -7.11
CA GLN A 34 21.29 5.62 -7.20
C GLN A 34 21.49 4.91 -5.85
N GLU A 35 21.51 5.67 -4.75
CA GLU A 35 21.59 5.12 -3.40
C GLU A 35 20.33 4.31 -3.04
N TYR A 36 20.52 3.27 -2.23
CA TYR A 36 19.43 2.47 -1.69
C TYR A 36 18.77 3.19 -0.50
N SER A 37 17.45 3.16 -0.46
CA SER A 37 16.69 3.59 0.70
C SER A 37 16.83 2.58 1.84
N ASN A 38 17.12 3.06 3.05
CA ASN A 38 17.07 2.26 4.27
C ASN A 38 15.65 1.79 4.62
N ARG A 39 14.64 2.33 3.93
CA ARG A 39 13.24 2.03 4.18
C ARG A 39 12.74 1.01 3.17
N VAL A 40 12.73 -0.24 3.60
CA VAL A 40 12.30 -1.38 2.79
C VAL A 40 11.13 -2.12 3.42
N VAL A 41 10.46 -2.92 2.61
CA VAL A 41 9.47 -3.91 3.02
C VAL A 41 9.85 -5.27 2.46
N ALA A 42 9.66 -6.32 3.26
CA ALA A 42 9.79 -7.69 2.82
C ALA A 42 8.43 -8.22 2.37
N LEU A 43 8.27 -8.50 1.08
CA LEU A 43 7.03 -8.97 0.48
C LEU A 43 7.13 -10.47 0.20
N ASN A 44 6.19 -11.24 0.73
CA ASN A 44 6.07 -12.67 0.44
C ASN A 44 5.29 -12.91 -0.86
N GLN A 45 5.21 -14.19 -1.27
CA GLN A 45 4.56 -14.60 -2.51
C GLN A 45 3.07 -14.27 -2.58
N ASN A 46 2.36 -14.34 -1.45
CA ASN A 46 0.94 -13.98 -1.38
C ASN A 46 0.75 -12.49 -1.69
N THR A 47 1.63 -11.65 -1.15
CA THR A 47 1.61 -10.20 -1.40
C THR A 47 2.00 -9.88 -2.84
N LYS A 48 3.02 -10.55 -3.39
CA LYS A 48 3.37 -10.48 -4.81
C LYS A 48 2.18 -10.86 -5.71
N SER A 49 1.49 -11.96 -5.40
CA SER A 49 0.33 -12.45 -6.14
C SER A 49 -0.84 -11.47 -6.10
N LEU A 50 -1.11 -10.88 -4.92
CA LEU A 50 -2.07 -9.79 -4.79
C LEU A 50 -1.68 -8.59 -5.66
N MET A 51 -0.43 -8.13 -5.58
CA MET A 51 0.06 -7.00 -6.39
C MET A 51 0.01 -7.28 -7.88
N LYS A 52 0.26 -8.51 -8.32
CA LYS A 52 0.06 -8.95 -9.71
C LYS A 52 -1.40 -8.84 -10.13
N SER A 53 -2.34 -9.31 -9.30
CA SER A 53 -3.77 -9.19 -9.58
C SER A 53 -4.25 -7.74 -9.69
N LEU A 54 -3.53 -6.81 -9.06
CA LEU A 54 -3.79 -5.37 -9.10
C LEU A 54 -2.98 -4.65 -10.21
N GLN A 55 -2.14 -5.38 -10.95
CA GLN A 55 -1.21 -4.87 -11.98
C GLN A 55 -0.13 -3.92 -11.45
N VAL A 56 0.13 -3.95 -10.14
CA VAL A 56 1.15 -3.10 -9.49
C VAL A 56 2.54 -3.70 -9.63
N TRP A 57 2.63 -5.03 -9.54
CA TRP A 57 3.91 -5.74 -9.42
C TRP A 57 4.85 -5.47 -10.60
N GLU A 58 4.31 -5.38 -11.82
CA GLU A 58 5.11 -5.09 -13.02
C GLU A 58 5.85 -3.74 -12.93
N HIS A 59 5.26 -2.74 -12.26
CA HIS A 59 5.93 -1.45 -12.06
C HIS A 59 7.09 -1.59 -11.08
N VAL A 60 6.95 -2.43 -10.05
CA VAL A 60 8.01 -2.71 -9.06
C VAL A 60 9.19 -3.43 -9.73
N GLU A 61 8.92 -4.49 -10.50
CA GLU A 61 9.93 -5.28 -11.20
C GLU A 61 10.75 -4.45 -12.19
N LYS A 62 10.13 -3.46 -12.86
CA LYS A 62 10.80 -2.55 -13.80
C LYS A 62 11.68 -1.49 -13.12
N MET A 63 11.62 -1.35 -11.80
CA MET A 63 12.38 -0.34 -11.05
C MET A 63 13.55 -0.97 -10.30
N ARG A 64 13.33 -1.44 -9.07
CA ARG A 64 14.38 -2.00 -8.22
C ARG A 64 13.76 -2.86 -7.11
N LEU A 65 14.20 -4.10 -7.01
CA LEU A 65 13.87 -5.02 -5.93
C LEU A 65 15.05 -5.98 -5.70
N GLN A 66 15.08 -6.62 -4.54
CA GLN A 66 16.06 -7.66 -4.23
C GLN A 66 15.35 -8.96 -3.82
N PRO A 67 15.51 -10.05 -4.59
CA PRO A 67 14.95 -11.33 -4.21
C PRO A 67 15.70 -11.95 -3.02
N VAL A 68 14.97 -12.65 -2.16
CA VAL A 68 15.46 -13.44 -1.05
C VAL A 68 15.30 -14.91 -1.40
N ARG A 69 16.41 -15.58 -1.74
CA ARG A 69 16.43 -17.00 -2.13
C ARG A 69 16.61 -17.95 -0.97
N TYR A 70 17.21 -17.47 0.10
CA TYR A 70 17.53 -18.24 1.30
C TYR A 70 17.23 -17.38 2.52
N MET A 71 16.61 -17.99 3.52
CA MET A 71 16.31 -17.35 4.80
C MET A 71 16.66 -18.31 5.92
N GLN A 72 17.36 -17.82 6.94
CA GLN A 72 17.68 -18.57 8.14
C GLN A 72 17.15 -17.82 9.34
N VAL A 73 16.51 -18.55 10.25
CA VAL A 73 15.95 -18.05 11.50
C VAL A 73 16.53 -18.89 12.62
N TRP A 74 17.26 -18.24 13.53
CA TRP A 74 17.87 -18.89 14.68
C TRP A 74 17.37 -18.25 15.97
N ASP A 75 17.33 -19.05 17.03
CA ASP A 75 17.10 -18.57 18.38
C ASP A 75 18.43 -18.11 19.01
N ALA A 76 18.39 -17.05 19.83
CA ALA A 76 19.59 -16.49 20.44
C ALA A 76 20.12 -17.32 21.62
N CYS A 77 19.27 -18.13 22.25
CA CYS A 77 19.55 -18.83 23.49
C CYS A 77 19.62 -20.36 23.32
N SER A 78 19.47 -20.87 22.10
CA SER A 78 19.50 -22.30 21.81
C SER A 78 20.09 -22.58 20.43
N ASP A 79 20.38 -23.85 20.16
CA ASP A 79 20.88 -24.31 18.85
C ASP A 79 19.74 -24.49 17.82
N ALA A 80 18.55 -23.94 18.09
CA ALA A 80 17.41 -24.05 17.18
C ALA A 80 17.63 -23.20 15.92
N LEU A 81 17.50 -23.84 14.76
CA LEU A 81 17.65 -23.22 13.44
C LEU A 81 16.55 -23.73 12.49
N ILE A 82 15.88 -22.79 11.83
CA ILE A 82 14.95 -23.07 10.73
C ILE A 82 15.49 -22.40 9.48
N SER A 83 15.50 -23.11 8.36
CA SER A 83 15.95 -22.59 7.06
C SER A 83 14.85 -22.73 6.01
N PHE A 84 14.76 -21.74 5.14
CA PHE A 84 13.88 -21.72 3.97
C PHE A 84 14.71 -21.43 2.73
N SER A 85 14.40 -22.09 1.63
CA SER A 85 15.03 -21.88 0.33
C SER A 85 14.00 -21.70 -0.77
N SER A 86 14.37 -21.03 -1.86
CA SER A 86 13.51 -20.92 -3.04
C SER A 86 13.11 -22.27 -3.63
N SER A 87 13.93 -23.31 -3.43
CA SER A 87 13.57 -24.70 -3.81
C SER A 87 12.40 -25.25 -3.01
N ASP A 88 12.14 -24.74 -1.81
CA ASP A 88 10.99 -25.15 -0.99
C ASP A 88 9.70 -24.46 -1.43
N VAL A 89 9.79 -23.42 -2.26
CA VAL A 89 8.65 -22.56 -2.62
C VAL A 89 8.41 -22.57 -4.12
N LEU A 90 7.59 -23.55 -4.58
CA LEU A 90 6.95 -23.67 -5.91
C LEU A 90 7.45 -22.71 -7.01
N ASP A 91 8.72 -22.84 -7.42
CA ASP A 91 9.40 -22.07 -8.48
C ASP A 91 9.42 -20.53 -8.30
N ASP A 92 9.46 -20.02 -7.07
CA ASP A 92 9.56 -18.58 -6.78
C ASP A 92 10.47 -18.30 -5.56
N ASP A 93 10.93 -17.05 -5.40
CA ASP A 93 11.79 -16.63 -4.30
C ASP A 93 11.01 -16.61 -2.96
N VAL A 94 11.72 -16.80 -1.84
CA VAL A 94 11.14 -16.82 -0.48
C VAL A 94 10.44 -15.49 -0.17
N ALA A 95 11.08 -14.39 -0.53
CA ALA A 95 10.55 -13.04 -0.36
C ALA A 95 11.22 -12.04 -1.31
N TYR A 96 10.74 -10.82 -1.30
CA TYR A 96 11.25 -9.69 -2.07
C TYR A 96 11.45 -8.49 -1.15
N ILE A 97 12.68 -8.01 -1.06
CA ILE A 97 12.97 -6.74 -0.39
C ILE A 97 12.76 -5.62 -1.41
N VAL A 98 11.80 -4.75 -1.12
CA VAL A 98 11.41 -3.64 -1.99
C VAL A 98 11.52 -2.34 -1.22
N GLU A 99 12.15 -1.34 -1.79
CA GLU A 99 12.17 -0.01 -1.21
C GLU A 99 10.75 0.57 -1.15
N ASN A 100 10.42 1.17 -0.01
CA ASN A 100 9.09 1.70 0.22
C ASN A 100 8.68 2.72 -0.85
N ASP A 101 9.60 3.57 -1.30
CA ASP A 101 9.28 4.60 -2.28
C ASP A 101 9.08 4.03 -3.69
N VAL A 102 9.79 2.95 -4.03
CA VAL A 102 9.53 2.17 -5.25
C VAL A 102 8.12 1.60 -5.20
N LEU A 103 7.73 0.98 -4.08
CA LEU A 103 6.41 0.41 -3.93
C LEU A 103 5.31 1.48 -4.02
N LEU A 104 5.45 2.60 -3.31
CA LEU A 104 4.47 3.68 -3.34
C LEU A 104 4.31 4.28 -4.74
N ASN A 105 5.42 4.45 -5.46
CA ASN A 105 5.37 4.93 -6.83
C ASN A 105 4.73 3.92 -7.79
N ALA A 106 4.98 2.63 -7.63
CA ALA A 106 4.33 1.59 -8.41
C ALA A 106 2.81 1.63 -8.23
N ILE A 107 2.36 1.82 -6.99
CA ILE A 107 0.95 1.97 -6.67
C ILE A 107 0.36 3.27 -7.25
N ASP A 108 1.04 4.40 -7.05
CA ASP A 108 0.60 5.72 -7.55
C ASP A 108 0.46 5.73 -9.07
N LYS A 109 1.42 5.12 -9.79
CA LYS A 109 1.34 4.90 -11.25
C LYS A 109 0.10 4.11 -11.64
N GLU A 110 -0.21 3.05 -10.90
CA GLU A 110 -1.35 2.20 -11.22
C GLU A 110 -2.68 2.89 -10.91
N LEU A 111 -2.78 3.64 -9.82
CA LEU A 111 -3.97 4.41 -9.49
C LEU A 111 -4.24 5.54 -10.50
N LYS A 112 -3.19 6.09 -11.13
CA LYS A 112 -3.30 7.10 -12.19
C LYS A 112 -3.51 6.51 -13.58
N SER A 113 -3.50 5.18 -13.71
CA SER A 113 -3.68 4.52 -15.02
C SER A 113 -5.13 4.67 -15.50
N SER A 114 -5.33 4.70 -16.82
CA SER A 114 -6.67 4.80 -17.41
C SER A 114 -7.58 3.60 -17.11
N ALA A 115 -7.02 2.51 -16.57
CA ALA A 115 -7.75 1.33 -16.13
C ALA A 115 -8.49 1.55 -14.80
N VAL A 116 -8.04 2.50 -13.96
CA VAL A 116 -8.67 2.84 -12.69
C VAL A 116 -9.47 4.12 -12.86
N LYS A 117 -10.80 4.00 -12.99
CA LYS A 117 -11.70 5.16 -13.24
C LYS A 117 -12.56 5.55 -12.06
N ASN A 118 -12.68 4.66 -11.08
CA ASN A 118 -13.57 4.81 -9.94
C ASN A 118 -12.86 5.33 -8.68
N VAL A 119 -11.58 5.71 -8.80
CA VAL A 119 -10.77 6.27 -7.72
C VAL A 119 -10.36 7.70 -8.06
N GLU A 120 -10.68 8.63 -7.18
CA GLU A 120 -10.20 10.01 -7.22
C GLU A 120 -9.20 10.23 -6.08
N ILE A 121 -8.10 10.94 -6.34
CA ILE A 121 -7.08 11.23 -5.33
C ILE A 121 -7.00 12.73 -5.10
N VAL A 122 -7.16 13.14 -3.84
CA VAL A 122 -6.94 14.53 -3.40
C VAL A 122 -5.67 14.56 -2.57
N TYR A 123 -4.66 15.25 -3.08
CA TYR A 123 -3.39 15.48 -2.37
C TYR A 123 -3.45 16.75 -1.53
N GLY A 124 -2.60 16.83 -0.50
CA GLY A 124 -2.62 17.94 0.47
C GLY A 124 -3.88 17.93 1.34
N ALA A 125 -4.61 16.80 1.36
CA ALA A 125 -5.88 16.63 2.03
C ALA A 125 -5.69 16.50 3.55
N LYS A 126 -5.61 17.64 4.24
CA LYS A 126 -5.51 17.71 5.70
C LYS A 126 -6.90 17.63 6.32
N ILE A 127 -7.19 16.51 6.99
CA ILE A 127 -8.45 16.26 7.70
C ILE A 127 -8.44 17.03 9.04
N ALA A 128 -9.51 17.80 9.30
CA ALA A 128 -9.74 18.53 10.54
C ALA A 128 -10.62 17.74 11.53
N GLY A 129 -11.49 16.86 11.02
CA GLY A 129 -12.32 16.00 11.85
C GLY A 129 -13.21 15.08 11.01
N TYR A 130 -13.94 14.19 11.68
CA TYR A 130 -14.94 13.34 11.05
C TYR A 130 -16.12 13.11 12.00
N GLU A 131 -17.26 12.77 11.42
CA GLU A 131 -18.46 12.33 12.14
C GLU A 131 -18.85 10.96 11.60
N LEU A 132 -19.00 10.00 12.50
CA LEU A 132 -19.49 8.67 12.16
C LEU A 132 -21.02 8.64 12.18
N PRO A 133 -21.63 7.77 11.37
CA PRO A 133 -23.08 7.62 11.35
C PRO A 133 -23.60 7.22 12.74
N GLN A 134 -24.65 7.91 13.18
CA GLN A 134 -25.33 7.64 14.46
C GLN A 134 -26.56 6.72 14.31
N SER A 135 -26.96 6.43 13.08
CA SER A 135 -28.05 5.52 12.73
C SER A 135 -27.75 4.76 11.44
N GLU A 136 -28.45 3.64 11.21
CA GLU A 136 -28.20 2.71 10.09
C GLU A 136 -28.30 3.34 8.68
N ASN A 137 -28.89 4.53 8.54
CA ASN A 137 -29.04 5.25 7.27
C ASN A 137 -28.29 6.60 7.21
N SER A 138 -27.38 6.86 8.14
CA SER A 138 -26.57 8.09 8.12
C SER A 138 -25.24 7.88 7.40
N GLU A 139 -24.72 8.93 6.77
CA GLU A 139 -23.42 8.92 6.09
C GLU A 139 -22.31 9.33 7.06
N SER A 140 -21.09 8.84 6.82
CA SER A 140 -19.89 9.39 7.44
C SER A 140 -19.58 10.74 6.82
N ILE A 141 -19.19 11.71 7.66
CA ILE A 141 -18.79 13.05 7.21
C ILE A 141 -17.32 13.26 7.52
N VAL A 142 -16.56 13.73 6.54
CA VAL A 142 -15.15 14.10 6.70
C VAL A 142 -15.01 15.60 6.48
N LYS A 143 -14.48 16.30 7.49
CA LYS A 143 -14.27 17.75 7.48
C LYS A 143 -12.80 18.03 7.22
N MET A 144 -12.52 18.83 6.19
CA MET A 144 -11.16 19.21 5.79
C MET A 144 -10.75 20.53 6.45
N SER A 145 -9.45 20.72 6.64
CA SER A 145 -8.90 21.96 7.23
C SER A 145 -9.05 23.20 6.34
N ASN A 146 -9.26 23.03 5.04
CA ASN A 146 -9.57 24.11 4.11
C ASN A 146 -11.06 24.49 4.09
N GLY A 147 -11.91 23.81 4.88
CA GLY A 147 -13.35 24.03 4.95
C GLY A 147 -14.19 23.09 4.08
N ASP A 148 -13.56 22.29 3.20
CA ASP A 148 -14.30 21.31 2.38
C ASP A 148 -14.91 20.21 3.25
N ILE A 149 -16.04 19.66 2.79
CA ILE A 149 -16.76 18.58 3.48
C ILE A 149 -17.06 17.48 2.47
N TYR A 150 -16.65 16.25 2.81
CA TYR A 150 -16.96 15.05 2.05
C TYR A 150 -17.93 14.17 2.83
N LYS A 151 -18.81 13.46 2.11
CA LYS A 151 -19.72 12.46 2.66
C LYS A 151 -19.46 11.11 2.02
N CYS A 152 -19.51 10.04 2.80
CA CYS A 152 -19.35 8.68 2.30
C CYS A 152 -20.14 7.66 3.12
N GLN A 153 -20.49 6.54 2.48
CA GLN A 153 -21.15 5.42 3.16
C GLN A 153 -20.17 4.59 4.01
N LEU A 154 -18.88 4.60 3.65
CA LEU A 154 -17.84 3.90 4.37
C LEU A 154 -16.60 4.79 4.46
N LEU A 155 -16.16 5.07 5.69
CA LEU A 155 -14.89 5.72 5.97
C LEU A 155 -13.86 4.65 6.37
N VAL A 156 -12.83 4.48 5.53
CA VAL A 156 -11.68 3.63 5.84
C VAL A 156 -10.53 4.53 6.24
N SER A 157 -10.15 4.48 7.51
CA SER A 157 -8.95 5.17 8.00
C SER A 157 -7.88 4.15 8.36
N LYS A 158 -6.61 4.57 8.25
CA LYS A 158 -5.50 3.81 8.81
C LYS A 158 -5.02 4.57 10.04
N ILE A 159 -5.20 3.95 11.20
CA ILE A 159 -4.51 4.37 12.42
C ILE A 159 -3.12 3.75 12.36
N ILE A 160 -2.09 4.59 12.47
CA ILE A 160 -0.73 4.13 12.79
C ILE A 160 -0.56 4.42 14.27
N GLU A 161 -0.83 3.43 15.11
CA GLU A 161 -0.35 3.46 16.49
C GLU A 161 1.17 3.31 16.43
N PHE A 162 1.89 4.37 16.78
CA PHE A 162 3.30 4.25 17.16
C PHE A 162 3.32 3.72 18.58
N ILE A 163 3.41 2.40 18.73
CA ILE A 163 3.97 1.83 19.96
C ILE A 163 5.48 1.98 19.78
N ILE A 164 6.07 2.95 20.49
CA ILE A 164 7.52 3.09 20.65
C ILE A 164 7.97 2.08 21.70
#